data_AF-A0A948VU21-F1
#
_entry.id   AF-A0A948VU21-F1
#
_cell.length_a   1.000
_cell.length_b   1.000
_cell.length_c   1.000
_cell.angle_alpha   90.00
_cell.angle_beta   90.00
_cell.angle_gamma   90.00
#
_symmetry.space_group_name_H-M   'P 1'
#
loop_
_entity.id
_entity.type
_entity.pdbx_description
1 polymer ?
#
loop_
_entity_poly.entity_id
_entity_poly.type
_entity_poly.pdbx_seq_one_letter_code
_entity_poly.pdbx_strand_id
1 'polypeptide(L)'
;FSATMPRPIEALARRYQKNALRISTAGSERGHGDIAYQAVTVSPSEIENAVVNLLRFHEAETAMLFCATRENVRHLHATLQERGFGVVALSGEHSQQERNQALQALRDRRARVCVATDVAARGIDLPSLSLVIHVEIPRDAETLQHRSGRTGRAGKKGVAVIIVPYPRRKRIESMLRHAKINAEWTTAPDRDAIIAADRVRLLEKLMQPITATDADRDLADKLLSQRTPQEIAAMLVQAHRATMPEPEELLAASVEAQRSAHQDKHRPGFEDTVWFKMDIGRRQNADPRWVMPLICRRGHITRNEIGAIRIGQQETFFQVPRAIVGKFAEAIVATAGNEEDGGYVAIAPSTEPPRMAARENARRGKPNGPAPARPFKPKPHAGAQPKPHAPAHGRPKPRPKPKGRG
;
A
#
# COMPACT_ATOMS: atom_id res chain seq x y z
N PHE A 1 19.72 7.35 -19.98
CA PHE A 1 19.03 6.05 -20.01
C PHE A 1 17.93 6.05 -18.98
N SER A 2 16.73 5.55 -19.32
CA SER A 2 15.61 5.41 -18.40
C SER A 2 14.85 4.12 -18.70
N ALA A 3 14.38 3.42 -17.66
CA ALA A 3 13.60 2.20 -17.81
C ALA A 3 12.16 2.49 -18.31
N THR A 4 11.63 3.67 -17.96
CA THR A 4 10.33 4.17 -18.41
C THR A 4 10.48 5.58 -18.99
N MET A 5 9.59 5.98 -19.90
CA MET A 5 9.61 7.32 -20.52
C MET A 5 8.31 8.06 -20.24
N PRO A 6 8.06 8.55 -19.01
CA PRO A 6 6.89 9.35 -18.70
C PRO A 6 7.01 10.75 -19.37
N ARG A 7 5.86 11.37 -19.66
CA ARG A 7 5.76 12.66 -20.38
C ARG A 7 6.71 13.77 -19.86
N PRO A 8 6.95 13.94 -18.54
CA PRO A 8 7.89 14.94 -18.05
C PRO A 8 9.34 14.69 -18.48
N ILE A 9 9.76 13.42 -18.51
CA ILE A 9 11.12 13.03 -18.94
C ILE A 9 11.26 13.18 -20.45
N GLU A 10 10.23 12.85 -21.22
CA GLU A 10 10.19 13.12 -22.66
C GLU A 10 10.30 14.63 -22.96
N ALA A 11 9.59 15.46 -22.20
CA ALA A 11 9.66 16.92 -22.32
C ALA A 11 11.05 17.47 -21.96
N LEU A 12 11.66 16.94 -20.90
CA LEU A 12 13.01 17.33 -20.49
C LEU A 12 14.04 16.92 -21.55
N ALA A 13 13.96 15.69 -22.08
CA ALA A 13 14.82 15.22 -23.15
C ALA A 13 14.71 16.12 -24.40
N ARG A 14 13.49 16.47 -24.81
CA ARG A 14 13.25 17.40 -25.94
C ARG A 14 13.83 18.80 -25.71
N ARG A 15 13.81 19.29 -24.47
CA ARG A 15 14.29 20.64 -24.14
C ARG A 15 15.81 20.73 -24.18
N TYR A 16 16.51 19.68 -23.76
CA TYR A 16 17.96 19.72 -23.56
C TYR A 16 18.76 18.92 -24.59
N GLN A 17 18.13 18.07 -25.40
CA GLN A 17 18.80 17.28 -26.43
C GLN A 17 18.49 17.83 -27.82
N LYS A 18 19.49 17.82 -28.71
CA LYS A 18 19.36 18.14 -30.14
C LYS A 18 19.70 16.90 -30.96
N ASN A 19 18.84 16.54 -31.91
CA ASN A 19 19.01 15.39 -32.81
C ASN A 19 19.33 14.06 -32.11
N ALA A 20 18.80 13.84 -30.90
CA ALA A 20 19.02 12.59 -30.17
C ALA A 20 18.21 11.44 -30.76
N LEU A 21 18.88 10.30 -30.98
CA LEU A 21 18.25 9.06 -31.42
C LEU A 21 17.50 8.42 -30.24
N ARG A 22 16.19 8.18 -30.43
CA ARG A 22 15.39 7.39 -29.48
C ARG A 22 15.58 5.92 -29.79
N ILE A 23 16.40 5.25 -28.99
CA ILE A 23 16.56 3.78 -29.05
C ILE A 23 15.62 3.18 -28.00
N SER A 24 14.61 2.45 -28.46
CA SER A 24 13.70 1.68 -27.61
C SER A 24 13.90 0.20 -27.89
N THR A 25 14.15 -0.59 -26.85
CA THR A 25 14.12 -2.04 -26.97
C THR A 25 12.65 -2.47 -27.05
N ALA A 26 12.29 -3.24 -28.09
CA ALA A 26 10.95 -3.80 -28.24
C ALA A 26 10.74 -4.89 -27.18
N GLY A 27 10.19 -4.52 -26.02
CA GLY A 27 9.94 -5.47 -24.93
C GLY A 27 9.49 -4.87 -23.59
N SER A 28 9.25 -3.56 -23.51
CA SER A 28 8.91 -2.89 -22.23
C SER A 28 7.45 -3.06 -21.79
N GLU A 29 6.58 -3.68 -22.58
CA GLU A 29 5.15 -3.78 -22.22
C GLU A 29 4.81 -4.96 -21.28
N ARG A 30 5.71 -5.92 -21.02
CA ARG A 30 5.41 -7.04 -20.09
C ARG A 30 6.63 -7.48 -19.29
N GLY A 31 7.19 -6.59 -18.46
CA GLY A 31 8.28 -6.92 -17.53
C GLY A 31 7.83 -7.58 -16.22
N HIS A 32 6.52 -7.69 -15.97
CA HIS A 32 5.96 -8.10 -14.67
C HIS A 32 4.78 -9.07 -14.77
N GLY A 33 4.57 -9.71 -15.93
CA GLY A 33 3.43 -10.61 -16.15
C GLY A 33 3.40 -11.82 -15.20
N ASP A 34 4.56 -12.22 -14.69
CA ASP A 34 4.74 -13.41 -13.85
C ASP A 34 4.78 -13.11 -12.34
N ILE A 35 4.35 -11.91 -11.93
CA ILE A 35 4.31 -11.49 -10.52
C ILE A 35 2.87 -11.49 -10.02
N ALA A 36 2.60 -12.33 -9.01
CA ALA A 36 1.37 -12.27 -8.22
C ALA A 36 1.49 -11.17 -7.16
N TYR A 37 0.59 -10.20 -7.18
CA TYR A 37 0.57 -9.10 -6.22
C TYR A 37 -0.45 -9.35 -5.11
N GLN A 38 -0.02 -9.18 -3.86
CA GLN A 38 -0.88 -9.25 -2.68
C GLN A 38 -0.78 -7.95 -1.89
N ALA A 39 -1.92 -7.43 -1.45
CA ALA A 39 -2.03 -6.25 -0.59
C ALA A 39 -2.61 -6.67 0.76
N VAL A 40 -1.74 -6.71 1.77
CA VAL A 40 -2.03 -7.28 3.08
C VAL A 40 -2.32 -6.17 4.06
N THR A 41 -3.57 -6.06 4.53
CA THR A 41 -3.94 -5.00 5.47
C THR A 41 -3.60 -5.35 6.90
N VAL A 42 -2.93 -4.43 7.60
CA VAL A 42 -2.45 -4.63 8.98
C VAL A 42 -2.62 -3.37 9.84
N SER A 43 -2.62 -3.55 11.16
CA SER A 43 -2.42 -2.44 12.10
C SER A 43 -0.97 -1.94 12.00
N PRO A 44 -0.71 -0.63 12.16
CA PRO A 44 0.66 -0.11 12.22
C PRO A 44 1.55 -0.78 13.28
N SER A 45 0.98 -1.19 14.42
CA SER A 45 1.70 -1.91 15.48
C SER A 45 2.09 -3.32 15.08
N GLU A 46 1.35 -3.94 14.16
CA GLU A 46 1.50 -5.35 13.77
C GLU A 46 2.38 -5.53 12.52
N ILE A 47 3.01 -4.48 12.01
CA ILE A 47 3.76 -4.56 10.75
C ILE A 47 4.88 -5.61 10.84
N GLU A 48 5.66 -5.59 11.92
CA GLU A 48 6.79 -6.53 12.08
C GLU A 48 6.32 -7.96 12.31
N ASN A 49 5.27 -8.15 13.11
CA ASN A 49 4.66 -9.46 13.31
C ASN A 49 4.07 -10.01 12.00
N ALA A 50 3.43 -9.16 11.20
CA ALA A 50 2.95 -9.54 9.88
C ALA A 50 4.09 -9.90 8.93
N VAL A 51 5.25 -9.24 9.00
CA VAL A 51 6.44 -9.63 8.21
C VAL A 51 6.85 -11.07 8.56
N VAL A 52 6.96 -11.39 9.85
CA VAL A 52 7.31 -12.75 10.31
C VAL A 52 6.30 -13.77 9.79
N ASN A 53 5.01 -13.48 9.97
CA ASN A 53 3.95 -14.37 9.51
C ASN A 53 3.95 -14.55 7.99
N LEU A 54 4.19 -13.51 7.20
CA LEU A 54 4.31 -13.60 5.75
C LEU A 54 5.52 -14.45 5.33
N LEU A 55 6.67 -14.29 5.98
CA LEU A 55 7.85 -15.11 5.71
C LEU A 55 7.58 -16.58 6.02
N ARG A 56 6.92 -16.87 7.15
CA ARG A 56 6.53 -18.23 7.56
C ARG A 56 5.47 -18.84 6.63
N PHE A 57 4.49 -18.05 6.24
CA PHE A 57 3.40 -18.50 5.38
C PHE A 57 3.90 -18.86 3.98
N HIS A 58 4.72 -17.99 3.37
CA HIS A 58 5.22 -18.22 2.01
C HIS A 58 6.39 -19.19 1.94
N GLU A 59 7.19 -19.32 3.01
CA GLU A 59 8.37 -20.21 3.08
C GLU A 59 9.30 -20.03 1.85
N ALA A 60 9.44 -18.79 1.38
CA ALA A 60 10.14 -18.48 0.13
C ALA A 60 11.63 -18.89 0.17
N GLU A 61 12.15 -19.46 -0.92
CA GLU A 61 13.58 -19.81 -1.02
C GLU A 61 14.48 -18.60 -0.77
N THR A 62 14.13 -17.46 -1.36
CA THR A 62 14.79 -16.18 -1.10
C THR A 62 13.77 -15.06 -1.12
N ALA A 63 13.79 -14.25 -0.06
CA ALA A 63 12.88 -13.14 0.15
C ALA A 63 13.64 -11.81 0.27
N MET A 64 13.06 -10.74 -0.29
CA MET A 64 13.58 -9.38 -0.15
C MET A 64 12.55 -8.45 0.48
N LEU A 65 12.94 -7.79 1.56
CA LEU A 65 12.14 -6.88 2.35
C LEU A 65 12.60 -5.45 2.09
N PHE A 66 11.71 -4.60 1.58
CA PHE A 66 12.02 -3.20 1.30
C PHE A 66 11.57 -2.26 2.42
N CYS A 67 12.53 -1.54 2.98
CA CYS A 67 12.32 -0.45 3.93
C CYS A 67 12.75 0.90 3.32
N ALA A 68 12.19 1.99 3.82
CA ALA A 68 12.44 3.35 3.33
C ALA A 68 13.72 3.97 3.92
N THR A 69 14.07 3.64 5.17
CA THR A 69 15.21 4.22 5.89
C THR A 69 16.24 3.15 6.26
N ARG A 70 17.49 3.57 6.50
CA ARG A 70 18.56 2.68 6.96
C ARG A 70 18.29 2.17 8.37
N GLU A 71 17.73 3.03 9.21
CA GLU A 71 17.36 2.69 10.59
C GLU A 71 16.29 1.59 10.63
N ASN A 72 15.27 1.66 9.76
CA ASN A 72 14.25 0.61 9.67
C ASN A 72 14.84 -0.71 9.14
N VAL A 73 15.84 -0.65 8.25
CA VAL A 73 16.58 -1.85 7.82
C VAL A 73 17.32 -2.48 9.00
N ARG A 74 18.02 -1.66 9.81
CA ARG A 74 18.77 -2.12 10.98
C ARG A 74 17.84 -2.73 12.03
N HIS A 75 16.74 -2.05 12.35
CA HIS A 75 15.75 -2.53 13.30
C HIS A 75 15.15 -3.87 12.86
N LEU A 76 14.59 -3.93 11.65
CA LEU A 76 13.96 -5.15 11.15
C LEU A 76 14.95 -6.30 10.98
N HIS A 77 16.20 -6.02 10.59
CA HIS A 77 17.27 -7.03 10.53
C HIS A 77 17.52 -7.66 11.90
N ALA A 78 17.68 -6.84 12.95
CA ALA A 78 17.89 -7.32 14.32
C ALA A 78 16.68 -8.15 14.80
N THR A 79 15.46 -7.64 14.63
CA THR A 79 14.23 -8.35 15.02
C THR A 79 14.11 -9.71 14.35
N LEU A 80 14.37 -9.80 13.04
CA LEU A 80 14.30 -11.07 12.32
C LEU A 80 15.42 -12.03 12.72
N GLN A 81 16.61 -11.52 13.03
CA GLN A 81 17.74 -12.33 13.48
C GLN A 81 17.46 -12.93 14.87
N GLU A 82 16.92 -12.14 15.80
CA GLU A 82 16.50 -12.60 17.13
C GLU A 82 15.42 -13.70 17.06
N ARG A 83 14.52 -13.59 16.08
CA ARG A 83 13.48 -14.60 15.81
C ARG A 83 14.01 -15.83 15.07
N GLY A 84 15.30 -15.93 14.80
CA GLY A 84 15.94 -17.11 14.21
C GLY A 84 15.90 -17.19 12.69
N PHE A 85 15.59 -16.10 11.98
CA PHE A 85 15.71 -16.08 10.52
C PHE A 85 17.17 -15.92 10.09
N GLY A 86 17.59 -16.69 9.09
CA GLY A 86 18.82 -16.42 8.35
C GLY A 86 18.66 -15.16 7.50
N VAL A 87 19.05 -14.01 8.04
CA VAL A 87 18.78 -12.69 7.48
C VAL A 87 20.05 -11.85 7.29
N VAL A 88 20.11 -11.09 6.20
CA VAL A 88 21.15 -10.09 5.93
C VAL A 88 20.55 -8.72 5.66
N ALA A 89 21.32 -7.67 5.94
CA ALA A 89 20.96 -6.29 5.65
C ALA A 89 21.74 -5.76 4.43
N LEU A 90 21.08 -4.91 3.62
CA LEU A 90 21.70 -4.13 2.55
C LEU A 90 21.26 -2.67 2.66
N SER A 91 22.14 -1.85 3.21
CA SER A 91 21.94 -0.40 3.35
C SER A 91 23.12 0.38 2.75
N GLY A 92 22.96 1.68 2.58
CA GLY A 92 24.04 2.55 2.09
C GLY A 92 25.20 2.79 3.08
N GLU A 93 25.15 2.20 4.28
CA GLU A 93 26.25 2.22 5.25
C GLU A 93 27.21 1.06 5.10
N HIS A 94 26.80 0.01 4.39
CA HIS A 94 27.65 -1.17 4.20
C HIS A 94 28.80 -0.82 3.26
N SER A 95 30.00 -1.17 3.68
CA SER A 95 31.17 -1.23 2.81
C SER A 95 30.95 -2.21 1.66
N GLN A 96 31.75 -2.07 0.60
CA GLN A 96 31.67 -2.98 -0.55
C GLN A 96 31.96 -4.44 -0.14
N GLN A 97 32.83 -4.66 0.86
CA GLN A 97 33.14 -5.98 1.38
C GLN A 97 31.93 -6.60 2.11
N GLU A 98 31.30 -5.86 3.03
CA GLU A 98 30.11 -6.33 3.74
C GLU A 98 28.95 -6.60 2.78
N ARG A 99 28.78 -5.73 1.77
CA ARG A 99 27.81 -5.95 0.69
C ARG A 99 28.07 -7.27 -0.04
N ASN A 100 29.32 -7.55 -0.42
CA ASN A 100 29.66 -8.79 -1.11
C ASN A 100 29.41 -10.02 -0.22
N GLN A 101 29.74 -9.95 1.07
CA GLN A 101 29.48 -11.03 2.03
C GLN A 101 27.98 -11.30 2.20
N ALA A 102 27.16 -10.26 2.34
CA ALA A 102 25.70 -10.38 2.44
C ALA A 102 25.10 -11.01 1.17
N LEU A 103 25.54 -10.59 -0.01
CA LEU A 103 25.11 -11.17 -1.28
C LEU A 103 25.55 -12.63 -1.43
N GLN A 104 26.76 -12.96 -0.98
CA GLN A 104 27.24 -14.34 -1.00
C GLN A 104 26.45 -15.23 -0.04
N ALA A 105 26.10 -14.73 1.15
CA ALA A 105 25.26 -15.46 2.10
C ALA A 105 23.87 -15.80 1.52
N LEU A 106 23.30 -14.90 0.71
CA LEU A 106 22.05 -15.17 -0.02
C LEU A 106 22.25 -16.19 -1.14
N ARG A 107 23.37 -16.12 -1.90
CA ARG A 107 23.68 -17.06 -2.98
C ARG A 107 23.89 -18.49 -2.48
N ASP A 108 24.60 -18.63 -1.36
CA ASP A 108 24.88 -19.92 -0.72
C ASP A 108 23.69 -20.44 0.11
N ARG A 109 22.58 -19.69 0.17
CA ARG A 109 21.39 -19.96 1.00
C ARG A 109 21.65 -20.07 2.51
N ARG A 110 22.80 -19.55 3.00
CA ARG A 110 23.07 -19.37 4.43
C ARG A 110 22.14 -18.32 5.05
N ALA A 111 21.75 -17.33 4.26
CA ALA A 111 20.64 -16.44 4.54
C ALA A 111 19.58 -16.60 3.46
N ARG A 112 18.31 -16.56 3.86
CA ARG A 112 17.15 -16.62 2.96
C ARG A 112 16.46 -15.28 2.82
N VAL A 113 16.70 -14.37 3.76
CA VAL A 113 15.99 -13.09 3.85
C VAL A 113 16.97 -11.94 3.71
N CYS A 114 16.65 -10.97 2.87
CA CYS A 114 17.41 -9.74 2.69
C CYS A 114 16.57 -8.52 3.02
N VAL A 115 16.96 -7.73 4.01
CA VAL A 115 16.33 -6.45 4.34
C VAL A 115 17.12 -5.34 3.66
N ALA A 116 16.48 -4.53 2.82
CA ALA A 116 17.18 -3.56 1.99
C ALA A 116 16.46 -2.21 1.85
N THR A 117 17.26 -1.17 1.62
CA THR A 117 16.77 0.12 1.11
C THR A 117 16.72 0.13 -0.42
N ASP A 118 15.91 1.02 -1.00
CA ASP A 118 15.81 1.19 -2.46
C ASP A 118 17.16 1.42 -3.14
N VAL A 119 18.02 2.23 -2.53
CA VAL A 119 19.31 2.60 -3.12
C VAL A 119 20.26 1.41 -3.12
N ALA A 120 20.36 0.72 -1.98
CA ALA A 120 21.24 -0.43 -1.83
C ALA A 120 20.80 -1.61 -2.71
N ALA A 121 19.49 -1.73 -3.00
CA ALA A 121 18.95 -2.80 -3.83
C ALA A 121 19.03 -2.56 -5.34
N ARG A 122 19.49 -1.38 -5.78
CA ARG A 122 19.74 -1.13 -7.21
C ARG A 122 21.04 -1.81 -7.65
N GLY A 123 21.05 -2.33 -8.87
CA GLY A 123 22.24 -2.96 -9.46
C GLY A 123 22.72 -4.24 -8.77
N ILE A 124 21.96 -4.81 -7.82
CA ILE A 124 22.27 -6.15 -7.30
C ILE A 124 21.82 -7.20 -8.30
N ASP A 125 22.74 -8.13 -8.59
CA ASP A 125 22.47 -9.36 -9.29
C ASP A 125 22.34 -10.49 -8.26
N LEU A 126 21.12 -10.63 -7.76
CA LEU A 126 20.74 -11.72 -6.88
C LEU A 126 20.07 -12.83 -7.71
N PRO A 127 20.25 -14.11 -7.30
CA PRO A 127 19.44 -15.20 -7.81
C PRO A 127 17.96 -14.84 -7.75
N SER A 128 17.17 -15.35 -8.71
CA SER A 128 15.75 -15.03 -8.83
C SER A 128 15.03 -15.15 -7.48
N LEU A 129 14.60 -14.02 -6.95
CA LEU A 129 13.85 -13.97 -5.69
C LEU A 129 12.47 -14.54 -5.92
N SER A 130 11.99 -15.40 -5.02
CA SER A 130 10.63 -15.94 -5.05
C SER A 130 9.62 -14.99 -4.39
N LEU A 131 10.08 -14.16 -3.45
CA LEU A 131 9.22 -13.26 -2.67
C LEU A 131 9.85 -11.87 -2.53
N VAL A 132 9.03 -10.84 -2.76
CA VAL A 132 9.35 -9.46 -2.43
C VAL A 132 8.27 -8.93 -1.49
N ILE A 133 8.65 -8.37 -0.35
CA ILE A 133 7.75 -7.75 0.61
C ILE A 133 8.08 -6.26 0.70
N HIS A 134 7.11 -5.41 0.41
CA HIS A 134 7.18 -3.98 0.66
C HIS A 134 6.72 -3.73 2.10
N VAL A 135 7.67 -3.78 3.03
CA VAL A 135 7.41 -3.53 4.46
C VAL A 135 6.93 -2.09 4.64
N GLU A 136 7.62 -1.16 3.99
CA GLU A 136 7.17 0.22 3.89
C GLU A 136 6.68 0.54 2.48
N ILE A 137 5.53 1.25 2.43
CA ILE A 137 4.88 1.63 1.18
C ILE A 137 5.83 2.47 0.32
N PRO A 138 6.06 2.10 -0.95
CA PRO A 138 6.90 2.89 -1.86
C PRO A 138 6.33 4.30 -2.07
N ARG A 139 7.19 5.24 -2.46
CA ARG A 139 6.78 6.65 -2.62
C ARG A 139 5.81 6.84 -3.79
N ASP A 140 6.04 6.10 -4.87
CA ASP A 140 5.31 6.16 -6.14
C ASP A 140 5.20 4.78 -6.81
N ALA A 141 4.39 4.73 -7.87
CA ALA A 141 4.14 3.52 -8.67
C ALA A 141 5.40 3.00 -9.39
N GLU A 142 6.31 3.88 -9.79
CA GLU A 142 7.56 3.50 -10.46
C GLU A 142 8.48 2.75 -9.49
N THR A 143 8.64 3.25 -8.27
CA THR A 143 9.38 2.60 -7.20
C THR A 143 8.76 1.25 -6.84
N LEU A 144 7.42 1.17 -6.76
CA LEU A 144 6.69 -0.08 -6.55
C LEU A 144 7.07 -1.13 -7.61
N GLN A 145 7.06 -0.75 -8.89
CA GLN A 145 7.40 -1.66 -10.00
C GLN A 145 8.89 -2.06 -9.99
N HIS A 146 9.80 -1.14 -9.65
CA HIS A 146 11.23 -1.42 -9.58
C HIS A 146 11.61 -2.38 -8.44
N ARG A 147 10.95 -2.24 -7.29
CA ARG A 147 11.06 -3.14 -6.14
C ARG A 147 10.47 -4.51 -6.46
N SER A 148 9.25 -4.54 -7.02
CA SER A 148 8.55 -5.80 -7.33
C SER A 148 9.24 -6.57 -8.46
N GLY A 149 9.82 -5.88 -9.45
CA GLY A 149 10.64 -6.49 -10.52
C GLY A 149 11.96 -7.11 -10.06
N ARG A 150 12.18 -7.28 -8.75
CA ARG A 150 13.24 -8.13 -8.19
C ARG A 150 12.84 -9.59 -8.11
N THR A 151 11.54 -9.88 -8.09
CA THR A 151 10.97 -11.22 -8.29
C THR A 151 10.42 -11.37 -9.71
N GLY A 152 9.97 -12.57 -10.07
CA GLY A 152 9.33 -12.81 -11.38
C GLY A 152 10.30 -12.75 -12.57
N ARG A 153 11.60 -13.03 -12.36
CA ARG A 153 12.65 -12.88 -13.39
C ARG A 153 12.85 -14.17 -14.18
N ALA A 154 13.29 -14.04 -15.43
CA ALA A 154 13.64 -15.15 -16.31
C ALA A 154 12.52 -16.23 -16.42
N GLY A 155 11.25 -15.80 -16.48
CA GLY A 155 10.09 -16.69 -16.60
C GLY A 155 9.71 -17.45 -15.32
N LYS A 156 10.41 -17.22 -14.21
CA LYS A 156 10.01 -17.77 -12.91
C LYS A 156 8.83 -16.97 -12.35
N LYS A 157 7.90 -17.65 -11.69
CA LYS A 157 6.80 -17.00 -10.96
C LYS A 157 7.34 -16.31 -9.71
N GLY A 158 6.78 -15.14 -9.39
CA GLY A 158 7.16 -14.35 -8.22
C GLY A 158 5.95 -13.86 -7.44
N VAL A 159 6.13 -13.64 -6.14
CA VAL A 159 5.10 -13.00 -5.29
C VAL A 159 5.61 -11.66 -4.79
N ALA A 160 4.81 -10.61 -4.96
CA ALA A 160 5.06 -9.29 -4.41
C ALA A 160 3.96 -8.91 -3.41
N VAL A 161 4.31 -8.89 -2.12
CA VAL A 161 3.41 -8.55 -1.03
C VAL A 161 3.62 -7.11 -0.62
N ILE A 162 2.55 -6.34 -0.48
CA ILE A 162 2.58 -4.96 -0.01
C ILE A 162 1.90 -4.93 1.36
N ILE A 163 2.63 -4.54 2.40
CA ILE A 163 2.03 -4.32 3.71
C ILE A 163 1.31 -2.98 3.69
N VAL A 164 0.02 -3.01 4.03
CA VAL A 164 -0.89 -1.86 3.94
C VAL A 164 -1.44 -1.53 5.32
N PRO A 165 -0.83 -0.58 6.05
CA PRO A 165 -1.42 -0.01 7.24
C PRO A 165 -2.83 0.54 6.97
N TYR A 166 -3.80 0.24 7.83
CA TYR A 166 -5.21 0.66 7.64
C TYR A 166 -5.38 2.13 7.23
N PRO A 167 -4.72 3.12 7.87
CA PRO A 167 -4.91 4.53 7.53
C PRO A 167 -4.46 4.89 6.10
N ARG A 168 -3.60 4.06 5.50
CA ARG A 168 -3.00 4.33 4.20
C ARG A 168 -3.71 3.62 3.05
N ARG A 169 -4.66 2.71 3.31
CA ARG A 169 -5.34 1.87 2.30
C ARG A 169 -5.74 2.61 1.02
N LYS A 170 -6.48 3.73 1.13
CA LYS A 170 -6.93 4.53 -0.02
C LYS A 170 -5.79 5.04 -0.90
N ARG A 171 -4.65 5.40 -0.29
CA ARG A 171 -3.46 5.84 -1.02
C ARG A 171 -2.87 4.69 -1.84
N ILE A 172 -2.80 3.48 -1.26
CA ILE A 172 -2.29 2.29 -1.96
C ILE A 172 -3.23 1.86 -3.08
N GLU A 173 -4.55 1.86 -2.83
CA GLU A 173 -5.54 1.58 -3.89
C GLU A 173 -5.36 2.54 -5.08
N SER A 174 -5.13 3.83 -4.81
CA SER A 174 -4.80 4.79 -5.86
C SER A 174 -3.49 4.46 -6.56
N MET A 175 -2.43 4.16 -5.82
CA MET A 175 -1.12 3.81 -6.39
C MET A 175 -1.18 2.59 -7.30
N LEU A 176 -1.87 1.52 -6.87
CA LEU A 176 -2.05 0.30 -7.65
C LEU A 176 -2.81 0.55 -8.95
N ARG A 177 -3.87 1.37 -8.91
CA ARG A 177 -4.60 1.80 -10.12
C ARG A 177 -3.70 2.55 -11.10
N HIS A 178 -2.89 3.49 -10.62
CA HIS A 178 -1.95 4.23 -11.48
C HIS A 178 -0.86 3.32 -12.05
N ALA A 179 -0.40 2.34 -11.27
CA ALA A 179 0.56 1.33 -11.70
C ALA A 179 -0.04 0.28 -12.65
N LYS A 180 -1.38 0.25 -12.83
CA LYS A 180 -2.13 -0.80 -13.53
C LYS A 180 -1.84 -2.21 -12.98
N ILE A 181 -1.63 -2.30 -11.67
CA ILE A 181 -1.38 -3.57 -10.97
C ILE A 181 -2.70 -4.04 -10.35
N ASN A 182 -3.10 -5.26 -10.68
CA ASN A 182 -4.19 -5.94 -9.98
C ASN A 182 -3.60 -6.72 -8.81
N ALA A 183 -3.89 -6.29 -7.59
CA ALA A 183 -3.43 -6.96 -6.36
C ALA A 183 -4.60 -7.63 -5.65
N GLU A 184 -4.38 -8.84 -5.16
CA GLU A 184 -5.30 -9.54 -4.29
C GLU A 184 -5.27 -8.90 -2.89
N TRP A 185 -6.41 -8.51 -2.36
CA TRP A 185 -6.50 -7.89 -1.03
C TRP A 185 -6.81 -8.95 0.03
N THR A 186 -5.89 -9.16 0.96
CA THR A 186 -6.00 -10.16 2.01
C THR A 186 -5.63 -9.58 3.37
N THR A 187 -5.85 -10.35 4.44
CA THR A 187 -5.30 -10.08 5.77
C THR A 187 -3.96 -10.79 5.93
N ALA A 188 -3.18 -10.37 6.93
CA ALA A 188 -1.96 -11.11 7.27
C ALA A 188 -2.36 -12.51 7.77
N PRO A 189 -1.62 -13.56 7.37
CA PRO A 189 -1.92 -14.92 7.80
C PRO A 189 -1.77 -15.02 9.31
N ASP A 190 -2.76 -15.63 9.95
CA ASP A 190 -2.70 -15.94 11.37
C ASP A 190 -1.84 -17.18 11.63
N ARG A 191 -1.61 -17.45 12.91
CA ARG A 191 -0.79 -18.59 13.34
C ARG A 191 -1.36 -19.92 12.87
N ASP A 192 -2.67 -20.11 12.93
CA ASP A 192 -3.31 -21.37 12.55
C ASP A 192 -3.18 -21.65 11.05
N ALA A 193 -3.35 -20.63 10.21
CA ALA A 193 -3.13 -20.72 8.76
C ALA A 193 -1.67 -21.08 8.44
N ILE A 194 -0.71 -20.54 9.19
CA ILE A 194 0.71 -20.86 9.02
C ILE A 194 0.99 -22.30 9.43
N ILE A 195 0.49 -22.75 10.58
CA ILE A 195 0.63 -24.14 11.04
C ILE A 195 0.01 -25.11 10.03
N ALA A 196 -1.16 -24.78 9.48
CA ALA A 196 -1.78 -25.58 8.44
C ALA A 196 -0.91 -25.68 7.18
N ALA A 197 -0.36 -24.55 6.71
CA ALA A 197 0.54 -24.52 5.56
C ALA A 197 1.85 -25.31 5.81
N ASP A 198 2.42 -25.20 7.01
CA ASP A 198 3.61 -25.95 7.44
C ASP A 198 3.35 -27.46 7.42
N ARG A 199 2.18 -27.90 7.89
CA ARG A 199 1.79 -29.32 7.87
C ARG A 199 1.70 -29.87 6.45
N VAL A 200 1.09 -29.11 5.53
CA VAL A 200 0.99 -29.50 4.12
C VAL A 200 2.39 -29.62 3.50
N ARG A 201 3.25 -28.63 3.68
CA ARG A 201 4.63 -28.65 3.17
C ARG A 201 5.45 -29.81 3.75
N LEU A 202 5.32 -30.07 5.04
CA LEU A 202 6.03 -31.18 5.69
C LEU A 202 5.58 -32.52 5.11
N LEU A 203 4.27 -32.71 4.94
CA LEU A 203 3.72 -33.92 4.35
C LEU A 203 4.22 -34.12 2.91
N GLU A 204 4.16 -33.08 2.07
CA GLU A 204 4.70 -33.12 0.71
C GLU A 204 6.19 -33.49 0.69
N LYS A 205 6.99 -32.91 1.60
CA LYS A 205 8.42 -33.20 1.70
C LYS A 205 8.69 -34.65 2.12
N LEU A 206 7.94 -35.18 3.09
CA LEU A 206 8.11 -36.55 3.58
C LEU A 206 7.59 -37.61 2.59
N MET A 207 6.69 -37.24 1.68
CA MET A 207 6.22 -38.12 0.61
C MET A 207 7.20 -38.23 -0.57
N GLN A 208 8.23 -37.38 -0.64
CA GLN A 208 9.24 -37.50 -1.69
C GLN A 208 10.11 -38.74 -1.47
N PRO A 209 10.40 -39.51 -2.52
CA PRO A 209 11.25 -40.69 -2.40
C PRO A 209 12.67 -40.27 -1.99
N ILE A 210 13.23 -40.99 -1.02
CA ILE A 210 14.61 -40.80 -0.57
C ILE A 210 15.47 -42.00 -0.94
N THR A 211 16.73 -41.75 -1.29
CA THR A 211 17.74 -42.80 -1.39
C THR A 211 18.45 -42.92 -0.05
N ALA A 212 17.95 -43.80 0.82
CA ALA A 212 18.55 -44.05 2.12
C ALA A 212 19.90 -44.78 1.97
N THR A 213 20.93 -44.30 2.65
CA THR A 213 22.22 -45.00 2.76
C THR A 213 22.10 -46.19 3.69
N ASP A 214 23.07 -47.11 3.68
CA ASP A 214 23.05 -48.27 4.61
C ASP A 214 23.10 -47.80 6.08
N ALA A 215 23.84 -46.72 6.38
CA ALA A 215 23.87 -46.11 7.71
C ALA A 215 22.51 -45.54 8.14
N ASP A 216 21.74 -44.96 7.22
CA ASP A 216 20.39 -44.47 7.51
C ASP A 216 19.43 -45.62 7.84
N ARG A 217 19.57 -46.76 7.14
CA ARG A 217 18.77 -47.97 7.40
C ARG A 217 19.11 -48.58 8.75
N ASP A 218 20.40 -48.71 9.08
CA ASP A 218 20.85 -49.20 10.39
C ASP A 218 20.30 -48.33 11.54
N LEU A 219 20.25 -47.02 11.36
CA LEU A 219 19.65 -46.11 12.34
C LEU A 219 18.12 -46.28 12.41
N ALA A 220 17.45 -46.42 11.28
CA ALA A 220 16.01 -46.66 11.24
C ALA A 220 15.63 -47.95 11.97
N ASP A 221 16.39 -49.04 11.78
CA ASP A 221 16.16 -50.32 12.46
C ASP A 221 16.38 -50.21 13.97
N LYS A 222 17.42 -49.49 14.40
CA LYS A 222 17.66 -49.18 15.83
C LYS A 222 16.49 -48.39 16.43
N LEU A 223 15.92 -47.43 15.70
CA LEU A 223 14.76 -46.67 16.15
C LEU A 223 13.51 -47.56 16.26
N LEU A 224 13.24 -48.38 15.23
CA LEU A 224 12.08 -49.28 15.18
C LEU A 224 12.13 -50.38 16.25
N SER A 225 13.32 -50.79 16.70
CA SER A 225 13.46 -51.73 17.82
C SER A 225 13.05 -51.16 19.19
N GLN A 226 13.05 -49.83 19.34
CA GLN A 226 12.82 -49.15 20.62
C GLN A 226 11.51 -48.35 20.66
N ARG A 227 10.98 -47.96 19.50
CA ARG A 227 9.83 -47.07 19.35
C ARG A 227 8.91 -47.53 18.23
N THR A 228 7.64 -47.22 18.37
CA THR A 228 6.65 -47.48 17.32
C THR A 228 6.86 -46.53 16.13
N PRO A 229 6.47 -46.92 14.90
CA PRO A 229 6.52 -46.02 13.74
C PRO A 229 5.79 -44.70 13.95
N GLN A 230 4.68 -44.72 14.70
CA GLN A 230 3.88 -43.55 15.03
C GLN A 230 4.64 -42.58 15.94
N GLU A 231 5.34 -43.07 16.96
CA GLU A 231 6.18 -42.25 17.84
C GLU A 231 7.34 -41.62 17.05
N ILE A 232 8.01 -42.39 16.19
CA ILE A 232 9.10 -41.89 15.35
C ILE A 232 8.61 -40.79 14.41
N ALA A 233 7.44 -40.98 13.78
CA ALA A 233 6.84 -39.97 12.92
C ALA A 233 6.48 -38.69 13.71
N ALA A 234 5.93 -38.82 14.92
CA ALA A 234 5.62 -37.69 15.79
C ALA A 234 6.88 -36.93 16.22
N MET A 235 7.96 -37.65 16.57
CA MET A 235 9.26 -37.07 16.91
C MET A 235 9.85 -36.30 15.72
N LEU A 236 9.75 -36.83 14.50
CA LEU A 236 10.20 -36.16 13.30
C LEU A 236 9.43 -34.86 13.03
N VAL A 237 8.10 -34.89 13.20
CA VAL A 237 7.25 -33.68 13.09
C VAL A 237 7.68 -32.63 14.13
N GLN A 238 7.91 -33.03 15.38
CA GLN A 238 8.34 -32.13 16.45
C GLN A 238 9.73 -31.55 16.18
N ALA A 239 10.69 -32.39 15.79
CA ALA A 239 12.05 -31.97 15.45
C ALA A 239 12.06 -30.99 14.28
N HIS A 240 11.27 -31.26 13.22
CA HIS A 240 11.15 -30.34 12.10
C HIS A 240 10.57 -28.99 12.53
N ARG A 241 9.49 -28.99 13.33
CA ARG A 241 8.88 -27.75 13.84
C ARG A 241 9.86 -26.92 14.67
N ALA A 242 10.68 -27.56 15.50
CA ALA A 242 11.65 -26.88 16.36
C ALA A 242 12.76 -26.13 15.60
N THR A 243 13.01 -26.47 14.33
CA THR A 243 14.00 -25.77 13.48
C THR A 243 13.48 -24.47 12.87
N MET A 244 12.18 -24.20 13.00
CA MET A 244 11.51 -23.11 12.33
C MET A 244 11.17 -21.99 13.30
N PRO A 245 11.29 -20.71 12.88
CA PRO A 245 10.82 -19.59 13.70
C PRO A 245 9.33 -19.72 14.06
N GLU A 246 8.98 -19.34 15.28
CA GLU A 246 7.58 -19.39 15.72
C GLU A 246 6.74 -18.34 14.99
N PRO A 247 5.51 -18.68 14.54
CA PRO A 247 4.59 -17.68 14.00
C PRO A 247 4.04 -16.79 15.11
N GLU A 248 3.74 -15.54 14.75
CA GLU A 248 3.24 -14.53 15.66
C GLU A 248 1.71 -14.56 15.78
N GLU A 249 1.25 -14.29 17.00
CA GLU A 249 -0.16 -13.99 17.25
C GLU A 249 -0.44 -12.54 16.86
N LEU A 250 -1.23 -12.36 15.79
CA LEU A 250 -1.66 -11.05 15.36
C LEU A 250 -2.88 -10.62 16.17
N LEU A 251 -2.92 -9.35 16.61
CA LEU A 251 -4.13 -8.78 17.18
C LEU A 251 -5.30 -8.96 16.21
N ALA A 252 -6.37 -9.61 16.68
CA ALA A 252 -7.53 -9.98 15.87
C ALA A 252 -8.07 -8.77 15.09
N ALA A 253 -7.74 -8.75 13.80
CA ALA A 253 -8.22 -7.75 12.86
C ALA A 253 -9.58 -8.17 12.31
N SER A 254 -10.58 -8.42 13.16
CA SER A 254 -11.91 -8.60 12.60
C SER A 254 -12.37 -7.24 12.04
N VAL A 255 -12.61 -7.22 10.74
CA VAL A 255 -13.24 -6.10 10.03
C VAL A 255 -14.56 -5.73 10.72
N GLU A 256 -15.19 -6.69 11.40
CA GLU A 256 -16.34 -6.52 12.29
C GLU A 256 -16.02 -5.84 13.62
N ALA A 257 -14.96 -6.22 14.37
CA ALA A 257 -14.53 -5.47 15.56
C ALA A 257 -14.15 -4.02 15.22
N GLN A 258 -13.73 -3.76 13.99
CA GLN A 258 -13.46 -2.41 13.51
C GLN A 258 -14.72 -1.66 13.09
N ARG A 259 -15.72 -2.32 12.50
CA ARG A 259 -17.04 -1.70 12.24
C ARG A 259 -17.75 -1.38 13.54
N SER A 260 -17.71 -2.28 14.52
CA SER A 260 -18.23 -2.03 15.85
C SER A 260 -17.37 -0.99 16.59
N ALA A 261 -16.03 -0.98 16.52
CA ALA A 261 -15.24 0.10 17.13
C ALA A 261 -15.40 1.49 16.46
N HIS A 262 -15.84 1.54 15.20
CA HIS A 262 -16.21 2.79 14.53
C HIS A 262 -17.68 3.21 14.79
N GLN A 263 -18.56 2.25 15.10
CA GLN A 263 -19.96 2.48 15.47
C GLN A 263 -20.11 2.78 16.98
N ASP A 264 -19.34 2.11 17.83
CA ASP A 264 -19.22 2.29 19.28
C ASP A 264 -18.15 3.33 19.62
N LYS A 265 -18.31 4.54 19.10
CA LYS A 265 -17.76 5.73 19.76
C LYS A 265 -18.76 6.26 20.79
N HIS A 266 -19.17 5.44 21.74
CA HIS A 266 -19.58 5.98 23.04
C HIS A 266 -18.30 6.40 23.77
N ARG A 267 -17.88 7.65 23.55
CA ARG A 267 -16.93 8.29 24.46
C ARG A 267 -17.68 8.52 25.77
N PRO A 268 -17.19 8.04 26.93
CA PRO A 268 -17.79 8.35 28.22
C PRO A 268 -17.98 9.87 28.35
N GLY A 269 -19.19 10.32 28.70
CA GLY A 269 -19.54 11.74 28.76
C GLY A 269 -20.09 12.37 27.48
N PHE A 270 -20.27 11.62 26.38
CA PHE A 270 -20.95 12.09 25.15
C PHE A 270 -22.35 11.49 24.95
N GLU A 271 -22.92 10.92 26.01
CA GLU A 271 -24.29 10.37 26.05
C GLU A 271 -25.35 11.47 25.91
N ASP A 272 -25.05 12.68 26.41
CA ASP A 272 -25.89 13.86 26.29
C ASP A 272 -25.07 15.06 25.80
N THR A 273 -25.40 15.54 24.59
CA THR A 273 -24.66 16.61 23.90
C THR A 273 -25.59 17.69 23.39
N VAL A 274 -25.05 18.91 23.32
CA VAL A 274 -25.71 20.07 22.74
C VAL A 274 -24.96 20.48 21.48
N TRP A 275 -25.72 20.81 20.43
CA TRP A 275 -25.16 21.35 19.21
C TRP A 275 -24.87 22.83 19.36
N PHE A 276 -23.72 23.26 18.87
CA PHE A 276 -23.37 24.65 18.64
C PHE A 276 -23.16 24.88 17.15
N LYS A 277 -23.46 26.09 16.71
CA LYS A 277 -23.30 26.57 15.35
C LYS A 277 -22.29 27.72 15.33
N MET A 278 -21.40 27.67 14.35
CA MET A 278 -20.48 28.72 13.96
C MET A 278 -20.89 29.26 12.59
N ASP A 279 -20.86 30.57 12.40
CA ASP A 279 -21.19 31.26 11.14
C ASP A 279 -20.08 31.19 10.07
N ILE A 280 -19.26 30.14 10.11
CA ILE A 280 -18.16 29.90 9.18
C ILE A 280 -18.23 28.50 8.59
N GLY A 281 -18.04 28.39 7.26
CA GLY A 281 -18.10 27.12 6.54
C GLY A 281 -16.99 26.97 5.50
N ARG A 282 -17.13 25.96 4.63
CA ARG A 282 -16.12 25.65 3.59
C ARG A 282 -15.86 26.79 2.62
N ARG A 283 -16.87 27.63 2.35
CA ARG A 283 -16.71 28.82 1.48
C ARG A 283 -15.76 29.85 2.08
N GLN A 284 -15.60 29.83 3.40
CA GLN A 284 -14.67 30.66 4.15
C GLN A 284 -13.41 29.87 4.58
N ASN A 285 -13.07 28.79 3.86
CA ASN A 285 -11.92 27.91 4.13
C ASN A 285 -11.93 27.21 5.52
N ALA A 286 -13.10 26.98 6.11
CA ALA A 286 -13.19 26.18 7.34
C ALA A 286 -12.75 24.72 7.09
N ASP A 287 -11.70 24.28 7.77
CA ASP A 287 -11.21 22.89 7.82
C ASP A 287 -11.05 22.44 9.29
N PRO A 288 -11.22 21.14 9.63
CA PRO A 288 -11.18 20.68 11.01
C PRO A 288 -9.87 21.00 11.73
N ARG A 289 -8.74 21.12 11.01
CA ARG A 289 -7.45 21.49 11.61
C ARG A 289 -7.40 22.92 12.14
N TRP A 290 -8.23 23.80 11.59
CA TRP A 290 -8.32 25.20 11.99
C TRP A 290 -9.49 25.45 12.95
N VAL A 291 -10.65 24.86 12.66
CA VAL A 291 -11.87 24.99 13.48
C VAL A 291 -11.66 24.44 14.89
N MET A 292 -10.96 23.30 15.02
CA MET A 292 -10.78 22.65 16.32
C MET A 292 -9.95 23.51 17.30
N PRO A 293 -8.76 24.03 16.96
CA PRO A 293 -8.04 24.97 17.81
C PRO A 293 -8.83 26.24 18.16
N LEU A 294 -9.63 26.76 17.22
CA LEU A 294 -10.47 27.94 17.46
C LEU A 294 -11.52 27.67 18.54
N ILE A 295 -12.25 26.56 18.44
CA ILE A 295 -13.25 26.15 19.45
C ILE A 295 -12.58 25.95 20.81
N CYS A 296 -11.43 25.26 20.86
CA CYS A 296 -10.72 25.03 22.12
C CYS A 296 -10.29 26.34 22.79
N ARG A 297 -9.74 27.29 22.02
CA ARG A 297 -9.31 28.60 22.55
C ARG A 297 -10.48 29.42 23.05
N ARG A 298 -11.52 29.59 22.22
CA ARG A 298 -12.68 30.44 22.57
C ARG A 298 -13.57 29.85 23.65
N GLY A 299 -13.67 28.53 23.70
CA GLY A 299 -14.49 27.81 24.67
C GLY A 299 -13.77 27.43 25.96
N HIS A 300 -12.46 27.66 26.07
CA HIS A 300 -11.61 27.15 27.16
C HIS A 300 -11.85 25.66 27.46
N ILE A 301 -11.99 24.87 26.40
CA ILE A 301 -12.18 23.42 26.45
C ILE A 301 -11.07 22.71 25.66
N THR A 302 -10.87 21.44 25.94
CA THR A 302 -9.89 20.60 25.27
C THR A 302 -10.49 19.87 24.08
N ARG A 303 -9.62 19.33 23.21
CA ARG A 303 -10.04 18.53 22.05
C ARG A 303 -10.87 17.30 22.42
N ASN A 304 -10.70 16.78 23.63
CA ASN A 304 -11.41 15.60 24.12
C ASN A 304 -12.85 15.91 24.52
N GLU A 305 -13.16 17.19 24.74
CA GLU A 305 -14.47 17.72 25.14
C GLU A 305 -15.31 18.19 23.95
N ILE A 306 -14.87 17.91 22.72
CA ILE A 306 -15.57 18.24 21.47
C ILE A 306 -15.99 16.95 20.74
N GLY A 307 -17.27 16.89 20.41
CA GLY A 307 -17.92 15.74 19.78
C GLY A 307 -17.88 15.81 18.25
N ALA A 308 -18.96 15.40 17.60
CA ALA A 308 -19.03 15.42 16.14
C ALA A 308 -18.92 16.86 15.61
N ILE A 309 -17.98 17.10 14.68
CA ILE A 309 -17.90 18.35 13.90
C ILE A 309 -18.45 18.09 12.50
N ARG A 310 -19.28 19.01 11.99
CA ARG A 310 -19.91 18.99 10.68
C ARG A 310 -19.74 20.35 10.02
N ILE A 311 -18.85 20.41 9.02
CA ILE A 311 -18.54 21.63 8.28
C ILE A 311 -19.40 21.68 7.01
N GLY A 312 -20.40 22.56 7.02
CA GLY A 312 -21.26 22.88 5.88
C GLY A 312 -20.61 23.88 4.92
N GLN A 313 -21.40 24.39 3.98
CA GLN A 313 -20.91 25.35 2.98
C GLN A 313 -20.68 26.75 3.58
N GLN A 314 -21.59 27.21 4.44
CA GLN A 314 -21.56 28.54 5.05
C GLN A 314 -21.42 28.51 6.58
N GLU A 315 -21.67 27.37 7.20
CA GLU A 315 -21.77 27.23 8.65
C GLU A 315 -21.12 25.92 9.10
N THR A 316 -20.68 25.87 10.35
CA THR A 316 -20.07 24.70 10.98
C THR A 316 -20.82 24.37 12.26
N PHE A 317 -21.15 23.10 12.43
CA PHE A 317 -21.80 22.60 13.63
C PHE A 317 -20.85 21.70 14.41
N PHE A 318 -20.91 21.76 15.73
CA PHE A 318 -20.14 20.87 16.60
C PHE A 318 -20.91 20.52 17.86
N GLN A 319 -20.59 19.38 18.46
CA GLN A 319 -21.20 18.91 19.71
C GLN A 319 -20.33 19.22 20.91
N VAL A 320 -20.97 19.62 22.01
CA VAL A 320 -20.35 19.81 23.33
C VAL A 320 -21.18 19.02 24.35
N PRO A 321 -20.56 18.23 25.26
CA PRO A 321 -21.25 17.54 26.34
C PRO A 321 -22.08 18.49 27.20
N ARG A 322 -23.32 18.11 27.57
CA ARG A 322 -24.21 18.99 28.34
C ARG A 322 -23.60 19.43 29.67
N ALA A 323 -22.80 18.56 30.30
CA ALA A 323 -22.10 18.82 31.56
C ALA A 323 -21.18 20.06 31.53
N ILE A 324 -20.65 20.43 30.36
CA ILE A 324 -19.70 21.57 30.22
C ILE A 324 -20.29 22.75 29.44
N VAL A 325 -21.56 22.69 29.01
CA VAL A 325 -22.21 23.73 28.21
C VAL A 325 -22.24 25.08 28.91
N GLY A 326 -22.51 25.11 30.22
CA GLY A 326 -22.55 26.36 30.99
C GLY A 326 -21.22 27.10 30.95
N LYS A 327 -20.14 26.41 31.35
CA LYS A 327 -18.76 26.94 31.29
C LYS A 327 -18.37 27.36 29.87
N PHE A 328 -18.73 26.54 28.87
CA PHE A 328 -18.42 26.84 27.47
C PHE A 328 -19.15 28.09 26.98
N ALA A 329 -20.44 28.27 27.29
CA ALA A 329 -21.22 29.43 26.87
C ALA A 329 -20.67 30.73 27.49
N GLU A 330 -20.29 30.71 28.76
CA GLU A 330 -19.64 31.84 29.44
C GLU A 330 -18.30 32.21 28.78
N ALA A 331 -17.48 31.22 28.44
CA ALA A 331 -16.20 31.42 27.74
C ALA A 331 -16.38 32.03 26.34
N ILE A 332 -17.39 31.59 25.59
CA ILE A 332 -17.69 32.14 24.26
C ILE A 332 -18.09 33.62 24.33
N VAL A 333 -18.87 34.01 25.33
CA VAL A 333 -19.27 35.40 25.56
C VAL A 333 -18.06 36.25 25.95
N ALA A 334 -17.22 35.75 26.86
CA ALA A 334 -16.00 36.45 27.29
C ALA A 334 -15.00 36.67 26.13
N THR A 335 -14.95 35.74 25.16
CA THR A 335 -14.01 35.79 24.02
C THR A 335 -14.62 36.41 22.75
N ALA A 336 -15.86 36.92 22.79
CA ALA A 336 -16.57 37.45 21.62
C ALA A 336 -15.97 38.73 21.02
N GLY A 337 -15.21 39.50 21.80
CA GLY A 337 -14.59 40.75 21.35
C GLY A 337 -13.08 40.68 21.10
N ASN A 338 -12.43 39.54 21.34
CA ASN A 338 -10.97 39.44 21.20
C ASN A 338 -10.59 39.05 19.76
N GLU A 339 -10.03 40.00 19.01
CA GLU A 339 -9.60 39.79 17.63
C GLU A 339 -8.49 38.73 17.50
N GLU A 340 -7.58 38.65 18.50
CA GLU A 340 -6.49 37.66 18.53
C GLU A 340 -7.00 36.21 18.67
N ASP A 341 -8.18 36.04 19.29
CA ASP A 341 -8.82 34.73 19.49
C ASP A 341 -9.81 34.35 18.40
N GLY A 342 -9.98 35.18 17.37
CA GLY A 342 -10.98 34.97 16.31
C GLY A 342 -12.40 35.39 16.73
N GLY A 343 -12.51 36.49 17.48
CA GLY A 343 -13.76 37.11 17.94
C GLY A 343 -14.80 37.38 16.84
N TYR A 344 -14.37 37.52 15.59
CA TYR A 344 -15.25 37.74 14.42
C TYR A 344 -16.14 36.54 14.04
N VAL A 345 -15.88 35.34 14.59
CA VAL A 345 -16.72 34.15 14.33
C VAL A 345 -17.81 34.06 15.40
N ALA A 346 -19.08 34.14 15.01
CA ALA A 346 -20.19 33.99 15.93
C ALA A 346 -20.42 32.51 16.28
N ILE A 347 -20.42 32.18 17.57
CA ILE A 347 -20.72 30.84 18.08
C ILE A 347 -21.97 30.91 18.94
N ALA A 348 -22.98 30.12 18.61
CA ALA A 348 -24.26 30.09 19.32
C ALA A 348 -24.78 28.66 19.50
N PRO A 349 -25.56 28.37 20.56
CA PRO A 349 -26.24 27.09 20.69
C PRO A 349 -27.24 26.89 19.54
N SER A 350 -27.37 25.65 19.07
CA SER A 350 -28.29 25.25 18.01
C SER A 350 -29.25 24.19 18.55
N THR A 351 -30.54 24.46 18.45
CA THR A 351 -31.61 23.51 18.82
C THR A 351 -31.85 22.45 17.75
N GLU A 352 -31.47 22.74 16.50
CA GLU A 352 -31.52 21.78 15.39
C GLU A 352 -30.12 21.21 15.12
N PRO A 353 -29.98 19.89 14.91
CA PRO A 353 -28.76 19.31 14.36
C PRO A 353 -28.56 19.85 12.93
N PRO A 354 -27.32 19.82 12.40
CA PRO A 354 -27.05 20.24 11.02
C PRO A 354 -28.02 19.56 10.05
N ARG A 355 -28.79 20.36 9.29
CA ARG A 355 -29.61 19.83 8.19
C ARG A 355 -28.67 19.20 7.18
N MET A 356 -28.58 17.88 7.20
CA MET A 356 -27.91 17.12 6.15
C MET A 356 -28.70 17.39 4.88
N ALA A 357 -28.19 18.24 3.98
CA ALA A 357 -28.60 18.19 2.59
C ALA A 357 -28.29 16.78 2.12
N ALA A 358 -29.30 15.92 2.11
CA ALA A 358 -29.18 14.55 1.66
C ALA A 358 -28.61 14.63 0.24
N ARG A 359 -27.42 14.05 0.04
CA ARG A 359 -27.02 13.62 -1.30
C ARG A 359 -27.96 12.47 -1.66
N GLU A 360 -29.21 12.79 -2.02
CA GLU A 360 -30.04 11.91 -2.83
C GLU A 360 -29.44 11.88 -4.23
N ASN A 361 -28.36 11.12 -4.37
CA ASN A 361 -27.83 10.68 -5.65
C ASN A 361 -27.00 9.41 -5.38
N ALA A 362 -27.72 8.33 -5.05
CA ALA A 362 -27.37 6.92 -5.34
C ALA A 362 -28.19 5.98 -4.46
N ARG A 363 -29.50 5.87 -4.69
CA ARG A 363 -30.36 4.71 -4.30
C ARG A 363 -31.80 4.92 -4.79
N ARG A 364 -31.97 5.13 -6.10
CA ARG A 364 -33.20 4.72 -6.80
C ARG A 364 -32.75 3.81 -7.93
N GLY A 365 -33.18 2.56 -7.86
CA GLY A 365 -32.88 1.56 -8.89
C GLY A 365 -33.29 2.08 -10.25
N LYS A 366 -32.43 1.87 -11.24
CA LYS A 366 -32.84 1.94 -12.65
C LYS A 366 -33.87 0.85 -12.87
N PRO A 367 -35.10 1.14 -13.33
CA PRO A 367 -35.88 0.14 -14.03
C PRO A 367 -35.19 -0.11 -15.38
N ASN A 368 -34.98 -1.39 -15.71
CA ASN A 368 -34.60 -1.81 -17.04
C ASN A 368 -35.72 -1.40 -18.02
N GLY A 369 -35.40 -0.50 -18.96
CA GLY A 369 -36.26 -0.13 -20.08
C GLY A 369 -35.45 0.64 -21.13
N PRO A 370 -35.70 0.47 -22.44
CA PRO A 370 -34.95 1.18 -23.47
C PRO A 370 -35.26 2.67 -23.42
N ALA A 371 -34.24 3.52 -23.44
CA ALA A 371 -34.40 4.96 -23.39
C ALA A 371 -35.06 5.49 -24.68
N PRO A 372 -36.03 6.43 -24.59
CA PRO A 372 -36.57 7.09 -25.78
C PRO A 372 -35.54 8.08 -26.36
N ALA A 373 -35.45 8.10 -27.69
CA ALA A 373 -34.57 8.98 -28.44
C ALA A 373 -34.93 10.46 -28.20
N ARG A 374 -33.94 11.29 -27.87
CA ARG A 374 -34.09 12.75 -27.80
C ARG A 374 -34.02 13.34 -29.22
N PRO A 375 -34.91 14.28 -29.59
CA PRO A 375 -34.86 14.93 -30.89
C PRO A 375 -33.67 15.88 -30.98
N PHE A 376 -32.92 15.75 -32.09
CA PHE A 376 -31.77 16.58 -32.44
C PHE A 376 -32.23 17.99 -32.83
N LYS A 377 -31.79 19.02 -32.11
CA LYS A 377 -31.92 20.43 -32.56
C LYS A 377 -30.60 20.88 -33.20
N PRO A 378 -30.58 21.34 -34.46
CA PRO A 378 -29.38 21.87 -35.09
C PRO A 378 -29.04 23.27 -34.52
N LYS A 379 -27.75 23.52 -34.30
CA LYS A 379 -27.21 24.84 -33.91
C LYS A 379 -27.15 25.79 -35.13
N PRO A 380 -27.39 27.10 -34.96
CA PRO A 380 -27.30 28.06 -36.05
C PRO A 380 -25.84 28.41 -36.41
N HIS A 381 -25.61 28.57 -37.71
CA HIS A 381 -24.36 28.96 -38.36
C HIS A 381 -23.89 30.35 -37.94
N ALA A 382 -22.59 30.48 -37.64
CA ALA A 382 -21.89 31.77 -37.56
C ALA A 382 -20.97 31.92 -38.79
N GLY A 383 -21.00 33.12 -39.37
CA GLY A 383 -20.55 33.49 -40.69
C GLY A 383 -19.09 33.18 -41.05
N ALA A 384 -18.92 32.85 -42.32
CA ALA A 384 -17.65 32.74 -43.02
C ALA A 384 -17.03 34.12 -43.27
N GLN A 385 -15.71 34.22 -43.10
CA GLN A 385 -14.88 35.21 -43.80
C GLN A 385 -13.83 34.46 -44.66
N PRO A 386 -13.47 34.97 -45.85
CA PRO A 386 -12.72 34.23 -46.86
C PRO A 386 -11.19 34.33 -46.65
N LYS A 387 -10.48 33.22 -46.88
CA LYS A 387 -9.01 33.19 -46.96
C LYS A 387 -8.54 33.45 -48.40
N PRO A 388 -7.44 34.21 -48.63
CA PRO A 388 -6.90 34.40 -49.98
C PRO A 388 -6.13 33.18 -50.50
N HIS A 389 -6.19 33.04 -51.83
CA HIS A 389 -5.57 32.01 -52.67
C HIS A 389 -4.04 31.90 -52.56
N ALA A 390 -3.53 30.66 -52.72
CA ALA A 390 -2.21 30.38 -53.27
C ALA A 390 -2.34 29.27 -54.35
N PRO A 391 -1.59 29.33 -55.46
CA PRO A 391 -1.93 28.64 -56.71
C PRO A 391 -1.41 27.19 -56.79
N ALA A 392 -2.10 26.40 -57.60
CA ALA A 392 -1.86 24.98 -57.82
C ALA A 392 -1.08 24.72 -59.13
N HIS A 393 0.01 23.95 -59.03
CA HIS A 393 0.64 23.18 -60.10
C HIS A 393 1.32 21.99 -59.41
N GLY A 394 1.33 20.73 -59.84
CA GLY A 394 0.81 19.97 -60.97
C GLY A 394 1.25 18.51 -60.71
N ARG A 395 0.43 17.52 -61.12
CA ARG A 395 0.65 16.08 -60.84
C ARG A 395 2.02 15.57 -61.34
N PRO A 396 2.73 14.69 -60.61
CA PRO A 396 3.87 13.99 -61.17
C PRO A 396 3.47 12.70 -61.91
N LYS A 397 3.94 12.54 -63.16
CA LYS A 397 3.96 11.28 -63.93
C LYS A 397 5.18 10.41 -63.55
N PRO A 398 5.18 9.09 -63.81
CA PRO A 398 6.17 8.16 -63.25
C PRO A 398 7.39 7.86 -64.14
N ARG A 399 8.56 7.74 -63.47
CA ARG A 399 9.80 6.92 -63.71
C ARG A 399 10.61 7.09 -65.02
N PRO A 400 11.96 7.00 -64.96
CA PRO A 400 12.65 5.69 -65.09
C PRO A 400 13.86 5.44 -64.17
N LYS A 401 14.21 4.16 -63.99
CA LYS A 401 15.42 3.66 -63.29
C LYS A 401 16.71 4.02 -64.05
N PRO A 402 17.84 4.30 -63.38
CA PRO A 402 19.15 4.19 -64.01
C PRO A 402 19.76 2.80 -63.81
N LYS A 403 20.33 2.30 -64.90
CA LYS A 403 21.15 1.09 -65.02
C LYS A 403 22.47 1.26 -64.26
N GLY A 404 22.99 0.14 -63.75
CA GLY A 404 24.36 0.07 -63.25
C GLY A 404 25.41 0.15 -64.35
N ARG A 405 26.58 0.65 -63.95
CA ARG A 405 27.96 0.44 -64.43
C ARG A 405 28.82 0.84 -63.22
N GLY A 406 29.90 0.18 -62.84
CA GLY A 406 30.74 -0.86 -63.40
C GLY A 406 31.97 -0.89 -62.50
#